data_AF-W0EWP1-F1
#
_entry.id   AF-W0EWP1-F1
#
_cell.length_a   1.000
_cell.length_b   1.000
_cell.length_c   1.000
_cell.angle_alpha   90.00
_cell.angle_beta   90.00
_cell.angle_gamma   90.00
#
_symmetry.space_group_name_H-M   'P 1'
#
loop_
_entity.id
_entity.type
_entity.pdbx_description
1 polymer ?
#
loop_
_entity_poly.entity_id
_entity_poly.type
_entity_poly.pdbx_seq_one_letter_code
_entity_poly.pdbx_strand_id
1 'polypeptide(L)'
;MPALSLGEDGESKLCQFVIDNVSDDIIACALDVDSIYSPELCLAFAMTLRLSIFELKGAALMPVLFVSNATQDLFYGYKYSPIILTRSIAVEIPDRAVAALSVMEPLNSVEYKTLFLDLIKVLPNATEGRHSLANQWGADVLHRIVLGPSTDNSLIQKARRSLYFRYILSLTLKVDDIEALAKGHDTIKSFERMAPIDAEGKKILLIDDEADKGWEDVLCRLLKGATFKTISEQTQDYKSLSDNARNEIERGNYDLIFLDLRMNGVSEESVLNPEDFSGMKILRAIKSLNKGTQVIMFTASNKAWNMKALLDSGADGYYIKESPEYVFPHSYSMSNACELLDSIKRCLNNGYLRDIFRKVKKIKELIEENKYFYVDKENDKTQEILSSIDIAFDLLSKSNNNSEYRSYAYLQLFLVIEEYVKLSSVFCEMYDSLYLCRDNNAQYCILKDKEVKGKSFSYNSVITMKSGTGHFVLEKGIYESRFLETNFLVSSLLIFKFSEENSSVYQWTKIYKVRNYAAHPKDAIITEEDFHRILTFMLYFFDPQNVKWRDPLQAFPRLSMADQLEQLKNKFNRR
;
A
#
# COMPACT_ATOMS: atom_id res chain seq x y z
N MET A 1 -6.77 31.81 38.38
CA MET A 1 -6.31 31.37 37.04
C MET A 1 -4.81 31.61 36.90
N PRO A 2 -4.08 30.81 36.11
CA PRO A 2 -2.67 31.06 35.82
C PRO A 2 -2.51 32.31 34.93
N ALA A 3 -1.42 33.05 35.10
CA ALA A 3 -1.05 34.13 34.19
C ALA A 3 -0.52 33.52 32.88
N LEU A 4 -1.36 33.50 31.84
CA LEU A 4 -1.05 32.94 30.53
C LEU A 4 -1.24 34.00 29.44
N SER A 5 -0.36 34.00 28.46
CA SER A 5 -0.59 34.68 27.18
C SER A 5 -1.34 33.73 26.26
N LEU A 6 -2.44 34.18 25.67
CA LEU A 6 -3.23 33.40 24.73
C LEU A 6 -2.52 33.26 23.38
N GLY A 7 -2.73 32.12 22.72
CA GLY A 7 -1.95 31.60 21.59
C GLY A 7 -1.91 30.07 21.70
N GLU A 8 -1.28 29.37 20.76
CA GLU A 8 -1.34 27.88 20.70
C GLU A 8 -0.91 27.20 22.02
N ASP A 9 0.27 27.53 22.54
CA ASP A 9 0.77 26.97 23.80
C ASP A 9 -0.02 27.46 25.02
N GLY A 10 -0.53 28.70 24.97
CA GLY A 10 -1.34 29.30 26.03
C GLY A 10 -2.71 28.63 26.17
N GLU A 11 -3.40 28.45 25.04
CA GLU A 11 -4.67 27.73 24.96
C GLU A 11 -4.51 26.28 25.38
N SER A 12 -3.42 25.62 24.98
CA SER A 12 -3.12 24.24 25.39
C SER A 12 -2.92 24.13 26.91
N LYS A 13 -2.16 25.06 27.52
CA LYS A 13 -1.96 25.14 28.98
C LYS A 13 -3.26 25.48 29.72
N LEU A 14 -4.08 26.37 29.17
CA LEU A 14 -5.37 26.72 29.74
C LEU A 14 -6.32 25.52 29.73
N CYS A 15 -6.36 24.77 28.62
CA CYS A 15 -7.10 23.52 28.52
C CYS A 15 -6.69 22.52 29.59
N GLN A 16 -5.39 22.28 29.75
CA GLN A 16 -4.89 21.41 30.81
C GLN A 16 -5.30 21.92 32.20
N PHE A 17 -5.15 23.22 32.47
CA PHE A 17 -5.57 23.82 33.73
C PHE A 17 -7.07 23.62 34.02
N VAL A 18 -7.92 23.83 33.02
CA VAL A 18 -9.38 23.65 33.14
C VAL A 18 -9.71 22.19 33.47
N ILE A 19 -9.15 21.23 32.72
CA ILE A 19 -9.39 19.79 32.93
C ILE A 19 -8.91 19.34 34.31
N ASP A 20 -7.77 19.84 34.78
CA ASP A 20 -7.18 19.41 36.05
C ASP A 20 -7.83 20.03 37.29
N ASN A 21 -8.47 21.21 37.15
CA ASN A 21 -8.94 21.99 38.30
C ASN A 21 -10.47 22.14 38.37
N VAL A 22 -11.20 21.82 37.31
CA VAL A 22 -12.66 21.79 37.34
C VAL A 22 -13.12 20.38 37.69
N SER A 23 -13.81 20.26 38.82
CA SER A 23 -14.41 19.00 39.24
C SER A 23 -15.64 18.65 38.39
N ASP A 24 -15.88 17.36 38.16
CA ASP A 24 -17.03 16.87 37.40
C ASP A 24 -18.38 17.15 38.09
N ASP A 25 -18.38 17.48 39.39
CA ASP A 25 -19.56 17.70 40.23
C ASP A 25 -19.87 19.18 40.50
N ILE A 26 -19.19 20.12 39.80
CA ILE A 26 -19.53 21.55 39.95
C ILE A 26 -20.99 21.81 39.58
N ILE A 27 -21.63 22.72 40.30
CA ILE A 27 -23.00 23.17 40.02
C ILE A 27 -23.04 24.51 39.27
N ALA A 28 -21.94 25.26 39.29
CA ALA A 28 -21.70 26.50 38.57
C ALA A 28 -20.21 26.86 38.63
N CYS A 29 -19.74 27.70 37.71
CA CYS A 29 -18.42 28.29 37.71
C CYS A 29 -18.53 29.83 37.84
N ALA A 30 -17.88 30.42 38.84
CA ALA A 30 -17.80 31.87 39.00
C ALA A 30 -16.36 32.35 38.75
N LEU A 31 -16.21 33.31 37.84
CA LEU A 31 -14.92 33.89 37.44
C LEU A 31 -14.86 35.35 37.91
N ASP A 32 -14.03 35.62 38.91
CA ASP A 32 -13.70 36.99 39.33
C ASP A 32 -12.78 37.63 38.29
N VAL A 33 -13.35 38.51 37.47
CA VAL A 33 -12.67 39.12 36.32
C VAL A 33 -11.79 40.27 36.77
N ASP A 34 -12.15 40.97 37.85
CA ASP A 34 -11.41 42.11 38.37
C ASP A 34 -10.04 41.68 38.96
N SER A 35 -9.96 40.43 39.42
CA SER A 35 -8.73 39.81 39.94
C SER A 35 -7.86 39.14 38.87
N ILE A 36 -8.25 39.15 37.59
CA ILE A 36 -7.56 38.44 36.50
C ILE A 36 -6.91 39.42 35.54
N TYR A 37 -5.71 39.07 35.10
CA TYR A 37 -4.85 39.92 34.27
C TYR A 37 -5.49 40.36 32.94
N SER A 38 -6.37 39.55 32.36
CA SER A 38 -7.04 39.85 31.10
C SER A 38 -8.48 39.29 31.07
N PRO A 39 -9.49 40.10 30.71
CA PRO A 39 -10.87 39.63 30.49
C PRO A 39 -10.95 38.54 29.41
N GLU A 40 -10.08 38.59 28.40
CA GLU A 40 -10.02 37.59 27.34
C GLU A 40 -9.68 36.19 27.88
N LEU A 41 -8.84 36.11 28.91
CA LEU A 41 -8.50 34.83 29.55
C LEU A 41 -9.72 34.22 30.26
N CYS A 42 -10.60 35.04 30.83
CA CYS A 42 -11.87 34.59 31.40
C CYS A 42 -12.79 34.03 30.32
N LEU A 43 -12.90 34.72 29.18
CA LEU A 43 -13.70 34.25 28.04
C LEU A 43 -13.14 32.93 27.47
N ALA A 44 -11.81 32.85 27.33
CA ALA A 44 -11.13 31.64 26.88
C ALA A 44 -11.33 30.47 27.85
N PHE A 45 -11.29 30.71 29.17
CA PHE A 45 -11.57 29.71 30.19
C PHE A 45 -12.99 29.17 30.04
N ALA A 46 -13.99 30.06 29.96
CA ALA A 46 -15.38 29.65 29.82
C ALA A 46 -15.62 28.87 28.50
N MET A 47 -14.98 29.28 27.41
CA MET A 47 -15.03 28.56 26.13
C MET A 47 -14.41 27.17 26.23
N THR A 48 -13.26 27.08 26.91
CA THR A 48 -12.54 25.83 27.14
C THR A 48 -13.33 24.88 28.03
N LEU A 49 -13.95 25.38 29.10
CA LEU A 49 -14.85 24.63 29.97
C LEU A 49 -15.97 23.99 29.14
N ARG A 50 -16.70 24.81 28.36
CA ARG A 50 -17.81 24.35 27.53
C ARG A 50 -17.35 23.30 26.52
N LEU A 51 -16.28 23.56 25.78
CA LEU A 51 -15.77 22.67 24.71
C LEU A 51 -15.03 21.42 25.23
N SER A 52 -14.87 21.24 26.54
CA SER A 52 -14.25 20.06 27.14
C SER A 52 -15.27 19.04 27.66
N ILE A 53 -16.42 18.94 27.00
CA ILE A 53 -17.51 18.02 27.35
C ILE A 53 -17.09 16.54 27.38
N PHE A 54 -16.08 16.14 26.61
CA PHE A 54 -15.57 14.76 26.59
C PHE A 54 -14.87 14.38 27.90
N GLU A 55 -14.20 15.33 28.56
CA GLU A 55 -13.51 15.14 29.82
C GLU A 55 -14.38 15.54 31.01
N LEU A 56 -14.98 16.73 30.96
CA LEU A 56 -15.72 17.34 32.07
C LEU A 56 -17.20 16.94 32.12
N LYS A 57 -17.72 16.22 31.11
CA LYS A 57 -19.07 15.65 31.13
C LYS A 57 -20.12 16.71 31.46
N GLY A 58 -20.94 16.49 32.50
CA GLY A 58 -21.99 17.41 32.94
C GLY A 58 -21.46 18.78 33.38
N ALA A 59 -20.24 18.88 33.90
CA ALA A 59 -19.65 20.15 34.33
C ALA A 59 -19.50 21.15 33.17
N ALA A 60 -19.30 20.66 31.94
CA ALA A 60 -19.24 21.51 30.75
C ALA A 60 -20.60 22.21 30.45
N LEU A 61 -21.71 21.70 30.98
CA LEU A 61 -23.05 22.24 30.77
C LEU A 61 -23.46 23.24 31.87
N MET A 62 -22.68 23.36 32.94
CA MET A 62 -23.03 24.19 34.10
C MET A 62 -23.00 25.70 33.81
N PRO A 63 -23.76 26.50 34.60
CA PRO A 63 -23.69 27.95 34.57
C PRO A 63 -22.27 28.51 34.69
N VAL A 64 -21.95 29.55 33.91
CA VAL A 64 -20.73 30.34 34.10
C VAL A 64 -21.09 31.80 34.37
N LEU A 65 -20.68 32.31 35.53
CA LEU A 65 -20.88 33.69 35.94
C LEU A 65 -19.55 34.45 35.89
N PHE A 66 -19.49 35.52 35.11
CA PHE A 66 -18.42 36.50 35.18
C PHE A 66 -18.77 37.55 36.23
N VAL A 67 -17.94 37.69 37.26
CA VAL A 67 -18.13 38.66 38.34
C VAL A 67 -17.17 39.82 38.11
N SER A 68 -17.71 41.02 37.94
CA SER A 68 -16.91 42.24 37.72
C SER A 68 -17.67 43.48 38.16
N ASN A 69 -16.96 44.48 38.68
CA ASN A 69 -17.51 45.82 38.90
C ASN A 69 -17.62 46.63 37.59
N ALA A 70 -17.01 46.18 36.50
CA ALA A 70 -17.13 46.79 35.18
C ALA A 70 -18.40 46.31 34.45
N THR A 71 -18.81 47.06 33.42
CA THR A 71 -19.93 46.65 32.56
C THR A 71 -19.53 45.51 31.63
N GLN A 72 -20.53 44.82 31.07
CA GLN A 72 -20.34 43.73 30.11
C GLN A 72 -19.54 44.15 28.86
N ASP A 73 -19.46 45.46 28.57
CA ASP A 73 -18.67 46.01 27.45
C ASP A 73 -17.18 45.65 27.54
N LEU A 74 -16.67 45.39 28.75
CA LEU A 74 -15.29 44.92 29.00
C LEU A 74 -14.94 43.67 28.19
N PHE A 75 -15.92 42.86 27.84
CA PHE A 75 -15.70 41.58 27.17
C PHE A 75 -15.89 41.61 25.66
N TYR A 76 -16.20 42.77 25.06
CA TYR A 76 -16.39 42.88 23.61
C TYR A 76 -15.07 43.08 22.85
N GLY A 77 -15.02 42.59 21.61
CA GLY A 77 -13.87 42.78 20.71
C GLY A 77 -12.78 41.70 20.81
N TYR A 78 -12.95 40.71 21.68
CA TYR A 78 -12.00 39.59 21.83
C TYR A 78 -12.40 38.37 20.98
N LYS A 79 -11.42 37.47 20.75
CA LYS A 79 -11.62 36.22 19.97
C LYS A 79 -12.78 35.36 20.52
N TYR A 80 -12.96 35.37 21.83
CA TYR A 80 -13.92 34.52 22.54
C TYR A 80 -15.18 35.24 23.04
N SER A 81 -15.35 36.52 22.72
CA SER A 81 -16.56 37.30 23.09
C SER A 81 -17.91 36.63 22.75
N PRO A 82 -18.05 35.84 21.65
CA PRO A 82 -19.33 35.21 21.33
C PRO A 82 -19.93 34.34 22.45
N ILE A 83 -19.12 33.82 23.37
CA ILE A 83 -19.63 33.01 24.49
C ILE A 83 -20.65 33.76 25.36
N ILE A 84 -20.54 35.08 25.46
CA ILE A 84 -21.42 35.89 26.31
C ILE A 84 -22.86 35.91 25.77
N LEU A 85 -23.02 35.66 24.48
CA LEU A 85 -24.32 35.60 23.82
C LEU A 85 -24.98 34.21 23.96
N THR A 86 -24.31 33.26 24.60
CA THR A 86 -24.79 31.88 24.76
C THR A 86 -25.59 31.73 26.05
N ARG A 87 -26.53 30.76 26.09
CA ARG A 87 -27.34 30.51 27.29
C ARG A 87 -26.46 30.05 28.45
N SER A 88 -26.92 30.29 29.68
CA SER A 88 -26.24 29.83 30.92
C SER A 88 -24.87 30.51 31.10
N ILE A 89 -24.73 31.72 30.56
CA ILE A 89 -23.65 32.66 30.79
C ILE A 89 -24.26 33.96 31.32
N ALA A 90 -23.67 34.54 32.36
CA ALA A 90 -24.09 35.83 32.91
C ALA A 90 -22.89 36.68 33.31
N VAL A 91 -23.09 38.00 33.34
CA VAL A 91 -22.13 38.97 33.85
C VAL A 91 -22.82 39.79 34.94
N GLU A 92 -22.28 39.81 36.15
CA GLU A 92 -22.88 40.54 37.28
C GLU A 92 -21.83 41.18 38.18
N ILE A 93 -22.30 42.16 38.96
CA ILE A 93 -21.50 42.75 40.03
C ILE A 93 -21.40 41.80 41.24
N PRO A 94 -20.33 41.87 42.05
CA PRO A 94 -20.12 41.00 43.21
C PRO A 94 -21.34 40.88 44.14
N ASP A 95 -22.02 42.00 44.42
CA ASP A 95 -23.18 42.06 45.33
C ASP A 95 -24.39 41.25 44.84
N ARG A 96 -24.50 41.00 43.52
CA ARG A 96 -25.59 40.26 42.90
C ARG A 96 -25.21 38.84 42.50
N ALA A 97 -23.93 38.47 42.63
CA ALA A 97 -23.42 37.19 42.14
C ALA A 97 -24.17 35.97 42.72
N VAL A 98 -24.43 35.96 44.03
CA VAL A 98 -25.16 34.86 44.70
C VAL A 98 -26.60 34.77 44.20
N ALA A 99 -27.28 35.92 44.04
CA ALA A 99 -28.65 35.95 43.54
C ALA A 99 -28.72 35.47 42.09
N ALA A 100 -27.79 35.88 41.24
CA ALA A 100 -27.69 35.42 39.86
C ALA A 100 -27.44 33.91 39.78
N LEU A 101 -26.46 33.38 40.54
CA LEU A 101 -26.20 31.93 40.58
C LEU A 101 -27.43 31.12 41.02
N SER A 102 -28.27 31.65 41.91
CA SER A 102 -29.46 30.95 42.39
C SER A 102 -30.56 30.76 41.34
N VAL A 103 -30.55 31.56 40.26
CA VAL A 103 -31.56 31.51 39.19
C VAL A 103 -31.02 30.99 37.86
N MET A 104 -29.70 30.82 37.75
CA MET A 104 -29.08 30.26 36.55
C MET A 104 -29.31 28.75 36.46
N GLU A 105 -29.74 28.29 35.29
CA GLU A 105 -29.93 26.88 35.00
C GLU A 105 -28.80 26.34 34.13
N PRO A 106 -28.34 25.09 34.33
CA PRO A 106 -27.48 24.41 33.39
C PRO A 106 -28.12 24.30 32.01
N LEU A 107 -27.28 24.19 30.97
CA LEU A 107 -27.77 23.83 29.64
C LEU A 107 -28.29 22.39 29.65
N ASN A 108 -29.41 22.14 28.98
CA ASN A 108 -29.73 20.77 28.56
C ASN A 108 -29.03 20.41 27.23
N SER A 109 -29.12 19.15 26.79
CA SER A 109 -28.43 18.67 25.59
C SER A 109 -28.85 19.40 24.29
N VAL A 110 -30.13 19.78 24.17
CA VAL A 110 -30.64 20.56 23.04
C VAL A 110 -30.08 21.98 23.09
N GLU A 111 -30.09 22.62 24.25
CA GLU A 111 -29.61 23.99 24.44
C GLU A 111 -28.10 24.10 24.28
N TYR A 112 -27.33 23.10 24.72
CA TYR A 112 -25.90 23.04 24.46
C TYR A 112 -25.59 23.07 22.95
N LYS A 113 -26.42 22.40 22.15
CA LYS A 113 -26.30 22.46 20.68
C LYS A 113 -26.76 23.81 20.14
N THR A 114 -28.02 24.18 20.38
CA THR A 114 -28.68 25.28 19.67
C THR A 114 -28.41 26.66 20.25
N LEU A 115 -28.09 26.75 21.54
CA LEU A 115 -27.88 28.01 22.27
C LEU A 115 -26.43 28.21 22.73
N PHE A 116 -25.53 27.28 22.40
CA PHE A 116 -24.09 27.43 22.59
C PHE A 116 -23.33 27.10 21.30
N LEU A 117 -23.25 25.82 20.89
CA LEU A 117 -22.42 25.42 19.75
C LEU A 117 -22.77 26.14 18.44
N ASP A 118 -24.06 26.29 18.14
CA ASP A 118 -24.54 26.94 16.91
C ASP A 118 -24.35 28.47 16.92
N LEU A 119 -24.07 29.08 18.08
CA LEU A 119 -23.89 30.52 18.24
C LEU A 119 -22.43 30.97 18.27
N ILE A 120 -21.48 30.04 18.44
CA ILE A 120 -20.05 30.33 18.52
C ILE A 120 -19.33 29.95 17.22
N LYS A 121 -18.18 30.60 16.99
CA LYS A 121 -17.23 30.22 15.95
C LYS A 121 -15.81 30.31 16.48
N VAL A 122 -15.13 29.18 16.57
CA VAL A 122 -13.71 29.13 16.94
C VAL A 122 -12.87 28.98 15.68
N LEU A 123 -11.89 29.86 15.51
CA LEU A 123 -10.93 29.83 14.40
C LEU A 123 -9.59 29.27 14.87
N PRO A 124 -8.81 28.59 14.00
CA PRO A 124 -7.45 28.20 14.32
C PRO A 124 -6.56 29.43 14.55
N ASN A 125 -5.40 29.21 15.17
CA ASN A 125 -4.43 30.28 15.36
C ASN A 125 -3.82 30.70 14.02
N ALA A 126 -3.64 32.02 13.82
CA ALA A 126 -3.23 32.58 12.52
C ALA A 126 -1.82 32.12 12.06
N THR A 127 -1.03 31.54 12.95
CA THR A 127 0.32 31.02 12.69
C THR A 127 0.32 29.62 12.10
N GLU A 128 -0.82 28.91 12.09
CA GLU A 128 -0.89 27.52 11.63
C GLU A 128 -1.45 27.42 10.20
N GLY A 129 -0.67 26.84 9.30
CA GLY A 129 -1.13 26.53 7.94
C GLY A 129 -2.18 25.40 7.94
N ARG A 130 -3.12 25.46 6.98
CA ARG A 130 -4.23 24.49 6.86
C ARG A 130 -3.75 23.04 6.78
N HIS A 131 -2.65 22.80 6.06
CA HIS A 131 -2.09 21.45 5.92
C HIS A 131 -1.45 20.93 7.20
N SER A 132 -0.73 21.78 7.93
CA SER A 132 -0.19 21.44 9.26
C SER A 132 -1.31 21.04 10.22
N LEU A 133 -2.43 21.77 10.21
CA LEU A 133 -3.62 21.44 11.01
C LEU A 133 -4.21 20.08 10.63
N ALA A 134 -4.32 19.78 9.33
CA ALA A 134 -4.81 18.48 8.85
C ALA A 134 -3.87 17.33 9.25
N ASN A 135 -2.54 17.53 9.23
CA ASN A 135 -1.59 16.53 9.66
C ASN A 135 -1.70 16.22 11.16
N GLN A 136 -1.83 17.24 12.01
CA GLN A 136 -2.05 17.04 13.45
C GLN A 136 -3.40 16.38 13.75
N TRP A 137 -4.49 16.89 13.14
CA TRP A 137 -5.84 16.38 13.33
C TRP A 137 -5.99 14.95 12.82
N GLY A 138 -5.49 14.64 11.63
CA GLY A 138 -5.57 13.33 11.00
C GLY A 138 -4.86 12.24 11.82
N ALA A 139 -3.67 12.55 12.37
CA ALA A 139 -2.95 11.64 13.24
C ALA A 139 -3.73 11.37 14.53
N ASP A 140 -4.30 12.40 15.15
CA ASP A 140 -5.11 12.27 16.36
C ASP A 140 -6.43 11.51 16.13
N VAL A 141 -7.12 11.77 15.01
CA VAL A 141 -8.31 11.00 14.61
C VAL A 141 -7.98 9.51 14.48
N LEU A 142 -6.93 9.17 13.73
CA LEU A 142 -6.53 7.77 13.54
C LEU A 142 -6.12 7.14 14.88
N HIS A 143 -5.35 7.88 15.70
CA HIS A 143 -4.98 7.44 17.04
C HIS A 143 -6.21 7.10 17.88
N ARG A 144 -7.20 8.00 17.97
CA ARG A 144 -8.40 7.78 18.78
C ARG A 144 -9.13 6.51 18.36
N ILE A 145 -9.21 6.24 17.07
CA ILE A 145 -9.93 5.10 16.51
C ILE A 145 -9.19 3.78 16.77
N VAL A 146 -7.88 3.76 16.51
CA VAL A 146 -7.10 2.51 16.56
C VAL A 146 -6.61 2.21 17.99
N LEU A 147 -6.16 3.23 18.70
CA LEU A 147 -5.45 3.08 19.98
C LEU A 147 -6.27 3.57 21.18
N GLY A 148 -7.30 4.39 20.92
CA GLY A 148 -8.19 4.94 21.94
C GLY A 148 -7.79 6.33 22.45
N PRO A 149 -8.44 6.79 23.54
CA PRO A 149 -8.33 8.16 24.03
C PRO A 149 -7.08 8.44 24.86
N SER A 150 -6.31 7.43 25.25
CA SER A 150 -5.09 7.59 26.04
C SER A 150 -3.86 7.55 25.14
N THR A 151 -2.94 8.48 25.32
CA THR A 151 -1.66 8.53 24.60
C THR A 151 -0.60 9.18 25.46
N ASP A 152 0.63 8.71 25.35
CA ASP A 152 1.86 9.29 25.90
C ASP A 152 2.59 10.16 24.86
N ASN A 153 2.10 10.21 23.61
CA ASN A 153 2.64 11.10 22.58
C ASN A 153 2.26 12.56 22.88
N SER A 154 3.27 13.38 23.20
CA SER A 154 3.07 14.78 23.60
C SER A 154 2.45 15.65 22.50
N LEU A 155 2.70 15.35 21.21
CA LEU A 155 2.15 16.11 20.10
C LEU A 155 0.67 15.80 19.89
N ILE A 156 0.27 14.53 20.01
CA ILE A 156 -1.15 14.14 20.00
C ILE A 156 -1.88 14.71 21.22
N GLN A 157 -1.26 14.71 22.41
CA GLN A 157 -1.83 15.39 23.58
C GLN A 157 -2.00 16.89 23.33
N LYS A 158 -1.00 17.55 22.74
CA LYS A 158 -1.07 18.98 22.39
C LYS A 158 -2.22 19.25 21.42
N ALA A 159 -2.36 18.44 20.37
CA ALA A 159 -3.46 18.52 19.42
C ALA A 159 -4.83 18.39 20.12
N ARG A 160 -5.01 17.42 21.02
CA ARG A 160 -6.25 17.26 21.81
C ARG A 160 -6.56 18.42 22.74
N ARG A 161 -5.56 19.20 23.12
CA ARG A 161 -5.73 20.41 23.95
C ARG A 161 -6.02 21.66 23.11
N SER A 162 -5.94 21.58 21.78
CA SER A 162 -6.32 22.69 20.90
C SER A 162 -7.81 22.99 21.05
N LEU A 163 -8.11 24.25 21.39
CA LEU A 163 -9.49 24.70 21.54
C LEU A 163 -10.25 24.62 20.21
N TYR A 164 -9.56 24.88 19.09
CA TYR A 164 -10.13 24.73 17.76
C TYR A 164 -10.48 23.27 17.46
N PHE A 165 -9.61 22.32 17.77
CA PHE A 165 -9.89 20.89 17.56
C PHE A 165 -11.05 20.40 18.45
N ARG A 166 -11.11 20.86 19.70
CA ARG A 166 -12.25 20.59 20.60
C ARG A 166 -13.57 21.14 20.08
N TYR A 167 -13.53 22.34 19.51
CA TYR A 167 -14.69 22.93 18.85
C TYR A 167 -15.16 22.05 17.68
N ILE A 168 -14.27 21.69 16.75
CA ILE A 168 -14.61 20.84 15.60
C ILE A 168 -15.15 19.48 16.05
N LEU A 169 -14.52 18.86 17.05
CA LEU A 169 -15.00 17.58 17.60
C LEU A 169 -16.38 17.72 18.23
N SER A 170 -16.63 18.80 18.98
CA SER A 170 -17.94 19.07 19.59
C SER A 170 -19.04 19.31 18.55
N LEU A 171 -18.71 19.88 17.38
CA LEU A 171 -19.68 20.05 16.29
C LEU A 171 -20.20 18.72 15.74
N THR A 172 -19.43 17.63 15.87
CA THR A 172 -19.83 16.29 15.42
C THR A 172 -20.91 15.65 16.31
N LEU A 173 -21.10 16.15 17.53
CA LEU A 173 -22.04 15.59 18.50
C LEU A 173 -23.50 15.86 18.11
N LYS A 174 -24.32 14.82 18.25
CA LYS A 174 -25.78 14.90 18.24
C LYS A 174 -26.31 15.16 19.64
N VAL A 175 -27.58 15.55 19.74
CA VAL A 175 -28.27 15.78 21.03
C VAL A 175 -28.17 14.56 21.95
N ASP A 176 -28.41 13.36 21.41
CA ASP A 176 -28.31 12.11 22.17
C ASP A 176 -26.89 11.85 22.70
N ASP A 177 -25.85 12.22 21.92
CA ASP A 177 -24.46 12.10 22.36
C ASP A 177 -24.18 13.08 23.51
N ILE A 178 -24.62 14.32 23.39
CA ILE A 178 -24.46 15.33 24.45
C ILE A 178 -25.17 14.87 25.73
N GLU A 179 -26.38 14.33 25.61
CA GLU A 179 -27.13 13.83 26.76
C GLU A 179 -26.42 12.65 27.44
N ALA A 180 -25.87 11.72 26.67
CA ALA A 180 -25.10 10.60 27.21
C ALA A 180 -23.82 11.06 27.91
N LEU A 181 -23.03 11.96 27.31
CA LEU A 181 -21.84 12.54 27.93
C LEU A 181 -22.17 13.28 29.23
N ALA A 182 -23.24 14.08 29.23
CA ALA A 182 -23.67 14.83 30.40
C ALA A 182 -24.07 13.92 31.58
N LYS A 183 -24.62 12.74 31.28
CA LYS A 183 -24.91 11.67 32.27
C LYS A 183 -23.68 10.86 32.68
N GLY A 184 -22.52 11.21 32.15
CA GLY A 184 -21.23 10.57 32.42
C GLY A 184 -21.00 9.27 31.67
N HIS A 185 -21.82 8.95 30.69
CA HIS A 185 -21.60 7.82 29.79
C HIS A 185 -20.59 8.21 28.69
N ASP A 186 -19.70 7.29 28.36
CA ASP A 186 -18.80 7.48 27.22
C ASP A 186 -19.58 7.28 25.91
N THR A 187 -19.67 8.33 25.09
CA THR A 187 -20.35 8.31 23.77
C THR A 187 -19.48 7.87 22.63
N ILE A 188 -18.17 7.82 22.86
CA ILE A 188 -17.36 6.80 22.21
C ILE A 188 -17.89 5.50 22.79
N LYS A 189 -19.04 5.03 22.27
CA LYS A 189 -19.44 3.65 22.36
C LYS A 189 -18.14 2.91 22.09
N SER A 190 -17.78 2.08 23.05
CA SER A 190 -16.74 1.07 22.98
C SER A 190 -17.02 0.13 21.80
N PHE A 191 -17.07 0.68 20.59
CA PHE A 191 -17.04 -0.03 19.35
C PHE A 191 -15.61 -0.49 19.24
N GLU A 192 -15.46 -1.80 19.42
CA GLU A 192 -14.28 -2.62 19.21
C GLU A 192 -13.09 -1.79 18.73
N ARG A 193 -12.21 -1.41 19.67
CA ARG A 193 -10.90 -0.84 19.30
C ARG A 193 -10.36 -1.71 18.18
N MET A 194 -10.05 -1.10 17.04
CA MET A 194 -9.55 -1.89 15.93
C MET A 194 -8.28 -2.58 16.39
N ALA A 195 -8.28 -3.91 16.32
CA ALA A 195 -7.15 -4.68 16.76
C ALA A 195 -5.92 -4.26 15.94
N PRO A 196 -4.79 -3.93 16.59
CA PRO A 196 -3.53 -3.72 15.89
C PRO A 196 -3.23 -4.92 15.00
N ILE A 197 -2.58 -4.67 13.86
CA ILE A 197 -2.19 -5.69 12.92
C ILE A 197 -0.89 -6.32 13.43
N ASP A 198 -0.88 -7.65 13.52
CA ASP A 198 0.35 -8.41 13.74
C ASP A 198 1.19 -8.35 12.46
N ALA A 199 2.32 -7.66 12.57
CA ALA A 199 3.27 -7.41 11.50
C ALA A 199 4.69 -7.85 11.92
N GLU A 200 4.79 -8.86 12.79
CA GLU A 200 6.06 -9.43 13.24
C GLU A 200 6.97 -9.76 12.05
N GLY A 201 8.21 -9.25 12.10
CA GLY A 201 9.22 -9.45 11.07
C GLY A 201 9.02 -8.68 9.76
N LYS A 202 7.97 -7.85 9.64
CA LYS A 202 7.75 -6.98 8.48
C LYS A 202 8.60 -5.72 8.54
N LYS A 203 9.09 -5.26 7.39
CA LYS A 203 9.82 -4.00 7.25
C LYS A 203 8.91 -2.92 6.67
N ILE A 204 8.75 -1.82 7.39
CA ILE A 204 7.87 -0.71 7.02
C ILE A 204 8.68 0.57 6.88
N LEU A 205 8.41 1.31 5.80
CA LEU A 205 8.99 2.64 5.57
C LEU A 205 7.88 3.70 5.64
N LEU A 206 8.09 4.75 6.42
CA LEU A 206 7.30 5.97 6.37
C LEU A 206 8.11 7.06 5.66
N ILE A 207 7.53 7.67 4.63
CA ILE A 207 8.09 8.83 3.93
C ILE A 207 7.07 9.95 4.08
N ASP A 208 7.30 10.86 5.03
CA ASP A 208 6.40 11.97 5.37
C ASP A 208 7.25 13.09 5.99
N ASP A 209 7.16 14.33 5.49
CA ASP A 209 7.96 15.45 5.99
C ASP A 209 7.52 15.91 7.40
N GLU A 210 6.29 15.55 7.80
CA GLU A 210 5.70 15.82 9.11
C GLU A 210 5.38 14.51 9.86
N ALA A 211 6.19 13.46 9.64
CA ALA A 211 6.06 12.15 10.29
C ALA A 211 6.04 12.23 11.83
N ASP A 212 6.77 13.20 12.38
CA ASP A 212 6.93 13.43 13.81
C ASP A 212 5.65 13.94 14.49
N LYS A 213 4.64 14.43 13.74
CA LYS A 213 3.34 14.89 14.26
C LYS A 213 2.41 13.79 14.77
N GLY A 214 2.96 12.63 15.08
CA GLY A 214 2.25 11.47 15.64
C GLY A 214 1.97 10.36 14.63
N TRP A 215 2.24 10.56 13.34
CA TRP A 215 2.06 9.52 12.32
C TRP A 215 2.97 8.33 12.56
N GLU A 216 4.25 8.57 12.83
CA GLU A 216 5.20 7.50 13.14
C GLU A 216 4.73 6.67 14.36
N ASP A 217 4.33 7.33 15.45
CA ASP A 217 3.86 6.66 16.68
C ASP A 217 2.57 5.85 16.44
N VAL A 218 1.58 6.44 15.77
CA VAL A 218 0.31 5.77 15.47
C VAL A 218 0.54 4.54 14.59
N LEU A 219 1.37 4.66 13.55
CA LEU A 219 1.68 3.55 12.65
C LEU A 219 2.50 2.45 13.33
N CYS A 220 3.49 2.81 14.15
CA CYS A 220 4.28 1.85 14.92
C CYS A 220 3.42 1.02 15.87
N ARG A 221 2.46 1.66 16.56
CA ARG A 221 1.53 0.97 17.47
C ARG A 221 0.47 0.17 16.72
N LEU A 222 0.08 0.63 15.53
CA LEU A 222 -0.88 -0.06 14.67
C LEU A 222 -0.29 -1.35 14.08
N LEU A 223 0.99 -1.34 13.68
CA LEU A 223 1.71 -2.45 13.07
C LEU A 223 2.67 -3.09 14.08
N LYS A 224 2.13 -3.91 15.00
CA LYS A 224 2.91 -4.53 16.07
C LYS A 224 3.96 -5.50 15.51
N GLY A 225 5.18 -5.45 16.05
CA GLY A 225 6.26 -6.38 15.67
C GLY A 225 6.99 -6.00 14.37
N ALA A 226 6.56 -4.93 13.68
CA ALA A 226 7.24 -4.46 12.49
C ALA A 226 8.52 -3.65 12.82
N THR A 227 9.51 -3.74 11.94
CA THR A 227 10.67 -2.84 11.95
C THR A 227 10.35 -1.60 11.13
N PHE A 228 10.36 -0.43 11.77
CA PHE A 228 10.08 0.84 11.13
C PHE A 228 11.35 1.64 10.78
N LYS A 229 11.29 2.32 9.65
CA LYS A 229 12.20 3.39 9.26
C LYS A 229 11.39 4.57 8.76
N THR A 230 11.93 5.77 8.99
CA THR A 230 11.26 7.02 8.65
C THR A 230 12.21 7.91 7.88
N ILE A 231 11.74 8.45 6.75
CA ILE A 231 12.38 9.50 5.97
C ILE A 231 11.54 10.77 6.16
N SER A 232 12.06 11.69 6.97
CA SER A 232 11.41 12.95 7.33
C SER A 232 12.24 14.12 6.76
N GLU A 233 12.16 14.31 5.45
CA GLU A 233 12.83 15.42 4.76
C GLU A 233 11.88 16.07 3.75
N GLN A 234 11.97 17.40 3.62
CA GLN A 234 11.22 18.13 2.61
C GLN A 234 11.92 18.00 1.26
N THR A 235 11.17 17.61 0.22
CA THR A 235 11.71 17.38 -1.12
C THR A 235 10.70 17.63 -2.23
N GLN A 236 11.18 18.09 -3.37
CA GLN A 236 10.37 18.30 -4.58
C GLN A 236 10.11 17.01 -5.38
N ASP A 237 10.99 16.02 -5.29
CA ASP A 237 10.93 14.77 -6.03
C ASP A 237 11.93 13.72 -5.50
N TYR A 238 11.94 12.55 -6.13
CA TYR A 238 12.88 11.47 -5.78
C TYR A 238 14.36 11.85 -5.96
N LYS A 239 14.69 12.68 -6.96
CA LYS A 239 16.10 13.01 -7.26
C LYS A 239 16.68 13.99 -6.25
N SER A 240 15.81 14.80 -5.65
CA SER A 240 16.14 15.82 -4.65
C SER A 240 16.22 15.24 -3.23
N LEU A 241 15.79 13.98 -3.04
CA LEU A 241 16.00 13.25 -1.79
C LEU A 241 17.51 13.10 -1.49
N SER A 242 17.85 13.08 -0.21
CA SER A 242 19.21 12.82 0.25
C SER A 242 19.72 11.45 -0.23
N ASP A 243 21.03 11.31 -0.39
CA ASP A 243 21.64 10.05 -0.81
C ASP A 243 21.30 8.90 0.15
N ASN A 244 21.18 9.19 1.44
CA ASN A 244 20.77 8.22 2.44
C ASN A 244 19.32 7.77 2.21
N ALA A 245 18.39 8.70 2.00
CA ALA A 245 16.99 8.40 1.72
C ALA A 245 16.82 7.58 0.43
N ARG A 246 17.52 7.95 -0.66
CA ARG A 246 17.50 7.20 -1.92
C ARG A 246 18.05 5.79 -1.75
N ASN A 247 19.20 5.64 -1.10
CA ASN A 247 19.79 4.33 -0.83
C ASN A 247 18.87 3.46 0.05
N GLU A 248 18.20 4.06 1.02
CA GLU A 248 17.24 3.37 1.89
C GLU A 248 16.04 2.85 1.08
N ILE A 249 15.46 3.67 0.21
CA ILE A 249 14.38 3.25 -0.70
C ILE A 249 14.83 2.11 -1.62
N GLU A 250 16.03 2.21 -2.20
CA GLU A 250 16.55 1.24 -3.16
C GLU A 250 16.92 -0.11 -2.53
N ARG A 251 17.43 -0.11 -1.29
CA ARG A 251 18.06 -1.29 -0.67
C ARG A 251 17.31 -1.83 0.55
N GLY A 252 16.42 -1.03 1.15
CA GLY A 252 15.77 -1.35 2.42
C GLY A 252 14.85 -2.57 2.36
N ASN A 253 14.39 -2.94 1.15
CA ASN A 253 13.53 -4.10 0.90
C ASN A 253 12.30 -4.11 1.82
N TYR A 254 11.54 -3.03 1.77
CA TYR A 254 10.34 -2.83 2.56
C TYR A 254 9.19 -3.72 2.06
N ASP A 255 8.38 -4.21 3.00
CA ASP A 255 7.15 -4.96 2.71
C ASP A 255 5.96 -4.03 2.48
N LEU A 256 6.01 -2.82 3.06
CA LEU A 256 5.05 -1.75 2.84
C LEU A 256 5.72 -0.38 3.03
N ILE A 257 5.38 0.56 2.16
CA ILE A 257 5.77 1.97 2.25
C ILE A 257 4.51 2.82 2.45
N PHE A 258 4.49 3.65 3.49
CA PHE A 258 3.56 4.77 3.59
C PHE A 258 4.24 6.01 3.02
N LEU A 259 3.57 6.71 2.11
CA LEU A 259 4.14 7.86 1.41
C LEU A 259 3.16 9.02 1.43
N ASP A 260 3.55 10.14 2.02
CA ASP A 260 2.78 11.36 1.93
C ASP A 260 2.79 11.93 0.51
N LEU A 261 1.65 12.48 0.09
CA LEU A 261 1.50 13.08 -1.22
C LEU A 261 2.29 14.39 -1.36
N ARG A 262 2.46 15.15 -0.27
CA ARG A 262 2.96 16.53 -0.27
C ARG A 262 4.26 16.66 0.53
N MET A 263 5.33 16.08 0.00
CA MET A 263 6.66 16.09 0.61
C MET A 263 7.38 17.45 0.53
N ASN A 264 6.85 18.47 -0.16
CA ASN A 264 7.50 19.79 -0.27
C ASN A 264 6.75 20.90 0.51
N GLY A 265 5.91 20.50 1.47
CA GLY A 265 5.21 21.39 2.39
C GLY A 265 4.41 22.51 1.72
N VAL A 266 4.56 23.74 2.24
CA VAL A 266 3.78 24.93 1.85
C VAL A 266 3.94 25.28 0.37
N SER A 267 5.06 24.92 -0.25
CA SER A 267 5.31 25.22 -1.67
C SER A 267 4.34 24.50 -2.63
N GLU A 268 3.65 23.47 -2.15
CA GLU A 268 2.69 22.70 -2.94
C GLU A 268 1.23 23.15 -2.76
N GLU A 269 0.97 24.21 -1.99
CA GLU A 269 -0.40 24.73 -1.79
C GLU A 269 -1.09 25.14 -3.11
N SER A 270 -0.31 25.65 -4.07
CA SER A 270 -0.79 26.06 -5.40
C SER A 270 -0.86 24.92 -6.43
N VAL A 271 -0.37 23.72 -6.09
CA VAL A 271 -0.35 22.59 -7.02
C VAL A 271 -1.76 22.02 -7.17
N LEU A 272 -2.27 22.09 -8.40
CA LEU A 272 -3.61 21.63 -8.76
C LEU A 272 -3.60 20.26 -9.43
N ASN A 273 -2.54 19.95 -10.17
CA ASN A 273 -2.41 18.73 -10.95
C ASN A 273 -1.79 17.63 -10.07
N PRO A 274 -2.47 16.47 -9.89
CA PRO A 274 -1.93 15.39 -9.06
C PRO A 274 -0.55 14.89 -9.50
N GLU A 275 -0.22 15.05 -10.77
CA GLU A 275 1.05 14.65 -11.38
C GLU A 275 2.25 15.46 -10.90
N ASP A 276 2.00 16.69 -10.46
CA ASP A 276 3.05 17.65 -10.10
C ASP A 276 3.45 17.55 -8.63
N PHE A 277 2.69 16.81 -7.81
CA PHE A 277 3.01 16.55 -6.40
C PHE A 277 4.31 15.74 -6.26
N SER A 278 5.14 16.15 -5.31
CA SER A 278 6.39 15.50 -4.91
C SER A 278 6.20 14.03 -4.56
N GLY A 279 5.19 13.70 -3.75
CA GLY A 279 4.85 12.31 -3.40
C GLY A 279 4.47 11.46 -4.62
N MET A 280 3.82 12.04 -5.63
CA MET A 280 3.53 11.34 -6.89
C MET A 280 4.81 11.00 -7.67
N LYS A 281 5.75 11.95 -7.73
CA LYS A 281 7.05 11.74 -8.39
C LYS A 281 7.87 10.66 -7.67
N ILE A 282 7.83 10.63 -6.34
CA ILE A 282 8.48 9.61 -5.51
C ILE A 282 7.83 8.24 -5.71
N LEU A 283 6.49 8.15 -5.70
CA LEU A 283 5.75 6.92 -5.97
C LEU A 283 6.20 6.28 -7.30
N ARG A 284 6.26 7.10 -8.37
CA ARG A 284 6.70 6.63 -9.69
C ARG A 284 8.12 6.11 -9.70
N ALA A 285 9.03 6.77 -8.98
CA ALA A 285 10.40 6.30 -8.86
C ALA A 285 10.47 4.94 -8.15
N ILE A 286 9.77 4.79 -7.02
CA ILE A 286 9.67 3.52 -6.28
C ILE A 286 9.12 2.41 -7.18
N LYS A 287 8.02 2.66 -7.89
CA LYS A 287 7.39 1.69 -8.79
C LYS A 287 8.22 1.37 -10.03
N SER A 288 9.03 2.31 -10.50
CA SER A 288 9.99 2.09 -11.59
C SER A 288 11.17 1.21 -11.15
N LEU A 289 11.63 1.35 -9.89
CA LEU A 289 12.65 0.49 -9.32
C LEU A 289 12.13 -0.94 -9.13
N ASN A 290 10.94 -1.06 -8.53
CA ASN A 290 10.26 -2.34 -8.35
C ASN A 290 8.73 -2.17 -8.26
N LYS A 291 8.02 -2.58 -9.33
CA LYS A 291 6.56 -2.45 -9.45
C LYS A 291 5.80 -3.27 -8.41
N GLY A 292 6.42 -4.33 -7.86
CA GLY A 292 5.86 -5.17 -6.81
C GLY A 292 5.98 -4.62 -5.39
N THR A 293 6.73 -3.51 -5.19
CA THR A 293 6.80 -2.82 -3.90
C THR A 293 5.42 -2.28 -3.53
N GLN A 294 4.96 -2.54 -2.31
CA GLN A 294 3.64 -2.13 -1.86
C GLN A 294 3.68 -0.72 -1.27
N VAL A 295 2.82 0.18 -1.75
CA VAL A 295 2.80 1.60 -1.36
C VAL A 295 1.38 2.06 -1.07
N ILE A 296 1.15 2.60 0.14
CA ILE A 296 -0.09 3.28 0.53
C ILE A 296 0.19 4.78 0.61
N MET A 297 -0.59 5.55 -0.13
CA MET A 297 -0.43 7.01 -0.20
C MET A 297 -1.23 7.71 0.91
N PHE A 298 -0.62 8.63 1.64
CA PHE A 298 -1.34 9.50 2.57
C PHE A 298 -1.63 10.85 1.92
N THR A 299 -2.82 11.37 2.10
CA THR A 299 -3.26 12.61 1.44
C THR A 299 -4.34 13.32 2.22
N ALA A 300 -4.24 14.65 2.35
CA ALA A 300 -5.33 15.46 2.91
C ALA A 300 -6.42 15.80 1.86
N SER A 301 -6.24 15.40 0.60
CA SER A 301 -7.19 15.72 -0.47
C SER A 301 -8.29 14.68 -0.60
N ASN A 302 -9.54 15.11 -0.52
CA ASN A 302 -10.73 14.29 -0.75
C ASN A 302 -11.19 14.25 -2.23
N LYS A 303 -10.38 14.77 -3.17
CA LYS A 303 -10.78 14.90 -4.57
C LYS A 303 -10.59 13.56 -5.30
N ALA A 304 -11.67 13.02 -5.87
CA ALA A 304 -11.67 11.69 -6.49
C ALA A 304 -10.63 11.51 -7.61
N TRP A 305 -10.35 12.56 -8.41
CA TRP A 305 -9.35 12.49 -9.47
C TRP A 305 -7.92 12.38 -8.94
N ASN A 306 -7.62 12.92 -7.75
CA ASN A 306 -6.32 12.72 -7.11
C ASN A 306 -6.17 11.25 -6.72
N MET A 307 -7.20 10.64 -6.13
CA MET A 307 -7.16 9.22 -5.75
C MET A 307 -6.99 8.31 -6.97
N LYS A 308 -7.74 8.61 -8.05
CA LYS A 308 -7.60 7.90 -9.32
C LYS A 308 -6.18 8.01 -9.88
N ALA A 309 -5.59 9.21 -9.88
CA ALA A 309 -4.23 9.42 -10.37
C ALA A 309 -3.17 8.64 -9.56
N LEU A 310 -3.35 8.51 -8.23
CA LEU A 310 -2.46 7.72 -7.37
C LEU A 310 -2.52 6.23 -7.73
N LEU A 311 -3.74 5.69 -7.87
CA LEU A 311 -3.95 4.29 -8.23
C LEU A 311 -3.45 4.00 -9.66
N ASP A 312 -3.74 4.88 -10.62
CA ASP A 312 -3.27 4.77 -12.01
C ASP A 312 -1.72 4.83 -12.09
N SER A 313 -1.07 5.54 -11.16
CA SER A 313 0.39 5.60 -11.05
C SER A 313 1.01 4.44 -10.26
N GLY A 314 0.19 3.50 -9.79
CA GLY A 314 0.62 2.23 -9.21
C GLY A 314 0.55 2.14 -7.69
N ALA A 315 -0.06 3.10 -6.98
CA ALA A 315 -0.32 2.95 -5.54
C ALA A 315 -1.24 1.75 -5.27
N ASP A 316 -0.99 1.04 -4.16
CA ASP A 316 -1.76 -0.16 -3.77
C ASP A 316 -2.90 0.16 -2.79
N GLY A 317 -2.94 1.42 -2.33
CA GLY A 317 -3.98 1.98 -1.50
C GLY A 317 -3.73 3.45 -1.22
N TYR A 318 -4.68 4.09 -0.56
CA TYR A 318 -4.53 5.45 -0.04
C TYR A 318 -5.26 5.60 1.29
N TYR A 319 -4.90 6.63 2.04
CA TYR A 319 -5.59 7.05 3.24
C TYR A 319 -5.79 8.56 3.23
N ILE A 320 -7.03 8.98 3.50
CA ILE A 320 -7.36 10.39 3.56
C ILE A 320 -7.10 10.89 4.98
N LYS A 321 -6.05 11.71 5.14
CA LYS A 321 -5.81 12.48 6.37
C LYS A 321 -6.98 13.44 6.55
N GLU A 322 -7.80 13.22 7.56
CA GLU A 322 -8.93 14.12 7.84
C GLU A 322 -8.43 15.53 8.15
N SER A 323 -9.22 16.54 7.79
CA SER A 323 -8.93 17.94 8.06
C SER A 323 -9.99 18.51 8.99
N PRO A 324 -9.61 19.34 9.98
CA PRO A 324 -10.55 20.01 10.87
C PRO A 324 -11.41 21.07 10.16
N GLU A 325 -11.09 21.41 8.90
CA GLU A 325 -11.95 22.24 8.05
C GLU A 325 -13.30 21.56 7.73
N TYR A 326 -13.35 20.23 7.81
CA TYR A 326 -14.56 19.45 7.58
C TYR A 326 -15.00 18.79 8.87
N VAL A 327 -16.28 18.96 9.22
CA VAL A 327 -16.90 18.31 10.38
C VAL A 327 -17.34 16.90 9.96
N PHE A 328 -16.42 15.96 9.96
CA PHE A 328 -16.74 14.56 9.65
C PHE A 328 -17.42 13.87 10.84
N PRO A 329 -18.53 13.13 10.62
CA PRO A 329 -19.12 12.33 11.68
C PRO A 329 -18.19 11.16 12.03
N HIS A 330 -18.24 10.70 13.29
CA HIS A 330 -17.42 9.58 13.76
C HIS A 330 -17.52 8.32 12.88
N SER A 331 -18.70 8.03 12.31
CA SER A 331 -18.90 6.90 11.40
C SER A 331 -18.07 6.98 10.12
N TYR A 332 -17.81 8.18 9.60
CA TYR A 332 -16.93 8.39 8.45
C TYR A 332 -15.50 8.04 8.83
N SER A 333 -15.01 8.58 9.95
CA SER A 333 -13.64 8.34 10.40
C SER A 333 -13.38 6.86 10.69
N MET A 334 -14.36 6.15 11.26
CA MET A 334 -14.30 4.70 11.42
C MET A 334 -14.20 3.96 10.09
N SER A 335 -15.02 4.33 9.08
CA SER A 335 -14.94 3.72 7.74
C SER A 335 -13.58 3.96 7.09
N ASN A 336 -13.07 5.19 7.16
CA ASN A 336 -11.78 5.59 6.60
C ASN A 336 -10.61 4.81 7.27
N ALA A 337 -10.65 4.62 8.59
CA ALA A 337 -9.67 3.82 9.31
C ALA A 337 -9.77 2.31 8.96
N CYS A 338 -10.99 1.75 8.85
CA CYS A 338 -11.18 0.36 8.41
C CYS A 338 -10.59 0.13 7.01
N GLU A 339 -10.83 1.04 6.07
CA GLU A 339 -10.30 0.96 4.71
C GLU A 339 -8.77 1.00 4.68
N LEU A 340 -8.13 1.79 5.55
CA LEU A 340 -6.68 1.77 5.73
C LEU A 340 -6.21 0.41 6.24
N LEU A 341 -6.85 -0.17 7.25
CA LEU A 341 -6.46 -1.48 7.79
C LEU A 341 -6.57 -2.59 6.74
N ASP A 342 -7.65 -2.61 5.97
CA ASP A 342 -7.85 -3.59 4.91
C ASP A 342 -6.82 -3.40 3.78
N SER A 343 -6.49 -2.14 3.46
CA SER A 343 -5.42 -1.82 2.51
C SER A 343 -4.06 -2.30 3.01
N ILE A 344 -3.73 -2.10 4.29
CA ILE A 344 -2.49 -2.58 4.91
C ILE A 344 -2.42 -4.11 4.83
N LYS A 345 -3.47 -4.82 5.27
CA LYS A 345 -3.51 -6.29 5.21
C LYS A 345 -3.32 -6.81 3.79
N ARG A 346 -3.99 -6.20 2.81
CA ARG A 346 -3.83 -6.54 1.39
C ARG A 346 -2.40 -6.32 0.91
N CYS A 347 -1.79 -5.19 1.26
CA CYS A 347 -0.40 -4.88 0.89
C CYS A 347 0.57 -5.89 1.51
N LEU A 348 0.48 -6.16 2.82
CA LEU A 348 1.37 -7.11 3.49
C LEU A 348 1.25 -8.54 2.90
N ASN A 349 0.05 -8.95 2.50
CA ASN A 349 -0.18 -10.22 1.80
C ASN A 349 0.39 -10.23 0.37
N ASN A 350 0.49 -9.07 -0.27
CA ASN A 350 1.06 -8.90 -1.60
C ASN A 350 2.57 -8.61 -1.61
N GLY A 351 3.23 -8.59 -0.44
CA GLY A 351 4.67 -8.32 -0.33
C GLY A 351 5.55 -9.25 -1.17
N TYR A 352 5.08 -10.47 -1.47
CA TYR A 352 5.78 -11.41 -2.35
C TYR A 352 5.97 -10.90 -3.78
N LEU A 353 5.10 -10.00 -4.26
CA LEU A 353 5.18 -9.43 -5.61
C LEU A 353 6.48 -8.69 -5.83
N ARG A 354 7.05 -8.09 -4.77
CA ARG A 354 8.37 -7.45 -4.82
C ARG A 354 9.45 -8.43 -5.25
N ASP A 355 9.45 -9.64 -4.68
CA ASP A 355 10.47 -10.65 -4.93
C ASP A 355 10.25 -11.32 -6.29
N ILE A 356 8.98 -11.54 -6.66
CA ILE A 356 8.59 -11.95 -8.02
C ILE A 356 9.07 -10.94 -9.07
N PHE A 357 8.86 -9.65 -8.85
CA PHE A 357 9.28 -8.61 -9.79
C PHE A 357 10.81 -8.58 -9.97
N ARG A 358 11.58 -8.81 -8.91
CA ARG A 358 13.06 -8.93 -9.04
C ARG A 358 13.45 -10.08 -9.95
N LYS A 359 12.80 -11.24 -9.82
CA LYS A 359 13.04 -12.40 -10.71
C LYS A 359 12.63 -12.07 -12.14
N VAL A 360 11.46 -11.46 -12.33
CA VAL A 360 10.98 -11.00 -13.65
C VAL A 360 11.98 -10.06 -14.31
N LYS A 361 12.44 -9.01 -13.61
CA LYS A 361 13.43 -8.07 -14.12
C LYS A 361 14.71 -8.78 -14.56
N LYS A 362 15.23 -9.69 -13.73
CA LYS A 362 16.44 -10.45 -14.06
C LYS A 362 16.27 -11.38 -15.27
N ILE A 363 15.12 -12.03 -15.41
CA ILE A 363 14.80 -12.85 -16.59
C ILE A 363 14.75 -11.98 -17.85
N LYS A 364 14.11 -10.82 -17.79
CA LYS A 364 14.05 -9.87 -18.91
C LYS A 364 15.44 -9.41 -19.35
N GLU A 365 16.31 -9.05 -18.40
CA GLU A 365 17.71 -8.72 -18.64
C GLU A 365 18.46 -9.86 -19.34
N LEU A 366 18.35 -11.10 -18.81
CA LEU A 366 18.97 -12.28 -19.42
C LEU A 366 18.48 -12.52 -20.86
N ILE A 367 17.19 -12.34 -21.12
CA ILE A 367 16.61 -12.53 -22.45
C ILE A 367 17.15 -11.51 -23.45
N GLU A 368 17.18 -10.24 -23.06
CA GLU A 368 17.61 -9.13 -23.91
C GLU A 368 19.11 -9.17 -24.19
N GLU A 369 19.94 -9.38 -23.16
CA GLU A 369 21.41 -9.44 -23.28
C GLU A 369 21.87 -10.60 -24.18
N ASN A 370 21.21 -11.77 -24.06
CA ASN A 370 21.55 -12.96 -24.83
C ASN A 370 20.81 -13.07 -26.17
N LYS A 371 19.95 -12.10 -26.50
CA LYS A 371 19.24 -12.03 -27.78
C LYS A 371 18.48 -13.30 -28.13
N TYR A 372 17.89 -13.98 -27.15
CA TYR A 372 17.30 -15.31 -27.35
C TYR A 372 16.19 -15.34 -28.41
N PHE A 373 15.45 -14.24 -28.58
CA PHE A 373 14.33 -14.13 -29.51
C PHE A 373 14.62 -13.23 -30.71
N TYR A 374 15.87 -12.85 -30.90
CA TYR A 374 16.33 -12.11 -32.06
C TYR A 374 16.77 -13.10 -33.15
N VAL A 375 16.11 -13.04 -34.31
CA VAL A 375 16.51 -13.82 -35.50
C VAL A 375 17.16 -12.90 -36.51
N ASP A 376 16.40 -11.90 -36.95
CA ASP A 376 16.82 -10.82 -37.82
C ASP A 376 15.92 -9.59 -37.54
N LYS A 377 16.15 -8.48 -38.25
CA LYS A 377 15.41 -7.23 -38.02
C LYS A 377 13.90 -7.34 -38.32
N GLU A 378 13.49 -8.22 -39.22
CA GLU A 378 12.08 -8.40 -39.61
C GLU A 378 11.36 -9.43 -38.71
N ASN A 379 12.12 -10.32 -38.06
CA ASN A 379 11.62 -11.42 -37.24
C ASN A 379 12.04 -11.33 -35.76
N ASP A 380 12.38 -10.14 -35.25
CA ASP A 380 12.71 -9.93 -33.84
C ASP A 380 11.45 -9.94 -32.96
N LYS A 381 11.33 -10.95 -32.10
CA LYS A 381 10.21 -11.12 -31.15
C LYS A 381 10.55 -10.67 -29.74
N THR A 382 11.72 -10.09 -29.50
CA THR A 382 12.21 -9.79 -28.15
C THR A 382 11.23 -8.91 -27.37
N GLN A 383 10.78 -7.79 -27.96
CA GLN A 383 9.86 -6.88 -27.28
C GLN A 383 8.47 -7.48 -27.03
N GLU A 384 7.99 -8.35 -27.92
CA GLU A 384 6.74 -9.10 -27.72
C GLU A 384 6.84 -9.99 -26.48
N ILE A 385 7.93 -10.75 -26.35
CA ILE A 385 8.18 -11.62 -25.20
C ILE A 385 8.34 -10.84 -23.90
N LEU A 386 9.11 -9.75 -23.93
CA LEU A 386 9.29 -8.89 -22.75
C LEU A 386 7.95 -8.29 -22.29
N SER A 387 7.09 -7.90 -23.22
CA SER A 387 5.72 -7.42 -22.95
C SER A 387 4.83 -8.53 -22.38
N SER A 388 4.90 -9.76 -22.90
CA SER A 388 4.18 -10.91 -22.33
C SER A 388 4.57 -11.19 -20.88
N ILE A 389 5.84 -11.03 -20.52
CA ILE A 389 6.30 -11.16 -19.13
C ILE A 389 5.71 -10.04 -18.25
N ASP A 390 5.66 -8.80 -18.75
CA ASP A 390 5.05 -7.68 -18.03
C ASP A 390 3.53 -7.90 -17.82
N ILE A 391 2.83 -8.39 -18.85
CA ILE A 391 1.42 -8.79 -18.77
C ILE A 391 1.22 -9.88 -17.71
N ALA A 392 2.11 -10.87 -17.67
CA ALA A 392 2.04 -11.93 -16.66
C ALA A 392 2.12 -11.36 -15.24
N PHE A 393 3.06 -10.44 -15.00
CA PHE A 393 3.20 -9.77 -13.72
C PHE A 393 1.95 -8.94 -13.37
N ASP A 394 1.39 -8.21 -14.34
CA ASP A 394 0.22 -7.35 -14.13
C ASP A 394 -1.07 -8.13 -13.88
N LEU A 395 -1.21 -9.31 -14.49
CA LEU A 395 -2.30 -10.23 -14.17
C LEU A 395 -2.16 -10.77 -12.74
N LEU A 396 -0.94 -11.18 -12.35
CA LEU A 396 -0.67 -11.69 -11.02
C LEU A 396 -0.94 -10.63 -9.94
N SER A 397 -0.50 -9.39 -10.15
CA SER A 397 -0.70 -8.29 -9.19
C SER A 397 -2.19 -7.93 -8.99
N LYS A 398 -3.03 -8.16 -10.01
CA LYS A 398 -4.48 -7.96 -9.96
C LYS A 398 -5.27 -9.19 -9.50
N SER A 399 -4.59 -10.32 -9.23
CA SER A 399 -5.27 -11.61 -9.01
C SER A 399 -6.11 -11.71 -7.74
N ASN A 400 -5.93 -10.81 -6.77
CA ASN A 400 -6.80 -10.77 -5.58
C ASN A 400 -8.26 -10.45 -5.94
N ASN A 401 -8.51 -9.82 -7.10
CA ASN A 401 -9.85 -9.51 -7.59
C ASN A 401 -10.44 -10.62 -8.47
N ASN A 402 -9.60 -11.48 -9.06
CA ASN A 402 -10.01 -12.58 -9.92
C ASN A 402 -8.96 -13.70 -9.89
N SER A 403 -9.35 -14.85 -9.31
CA SER A 403 -8.47 -16.02 -9.17
C SER A 403 -8.00 -16.57 -10.52
N GLU A 404 -8.77 -16.40 -11.60
CA GLU A 404 -8.40 -16.84 -12.95
C GLU A 404 -7.16 -16.11 -13.48
N TYR A 405 -6.89 -14.89 -12.99
CA TYR A 405 -5.72 -14.12 -13.42
C TYR A 405 -4.41 -14.80 -13.03
N ARG A 406 -4.38 -15.62 -11.97
CA ARG A 406 -3.20 -16.43 -11.66
C ARG A 406 -2.95 -17.48 -12.74
N SER A 407 -4.00 -18.14 -13.22
CA SER A 407 -3.90 -19.10 -14.32
C SER A 407 -3.40 -18.42 -15.59
N TYR A 408 -3.95 -17.25 -15.95
CA TYR A 408 -3.51 -16.50 -17.12
C TYR A 408 -2.06 -16.00 -16.98
N ALA A 409 -1.68 -15.46 -15.82
CA ALA A 409 -0.31 -15.04 -15.55
C ALA A 409 0.67 -16.21 -15.71
N TYR A 410 0.34 -17.37 -15.14
CA TYR A 410 1.17 -18.55 -15.23
C TYR A 410 1.32 -19.04 -16.69
N LEU A 411 0.22 -19.05 -17.45
CA LEU A 411 0.24 -19.41 -18.87
C LEU A 411 1.09 -18.46 -19.70
N GLN A 412 1.07 -17.15 -19.41
CA GLN A 412 1.92 -16.17 -20.10
C GLN A 412 3.41 -16.43 -19.85
N LEU A 413 3.80 -16.72 -18.60
CA LEU A 413 5.19 -17.10 -18.29
C LEU A 413 5.60 -18.41 -18.98
N PHE A 414 4.70 -19.39 -19.02
CA PHE A 414 4.97 -20.65 -19.69
C PHE A 414 5.09 -20.49 -21.21
N LEU A 415 4.28 -19.60 -21.81
CA LEU A 415 4.33 -19.30 -23.24
C LEU A 415 5.70 -18.78 -23.67
N VAL A 416 6.40 -18.03 -22.82
CA VAL A 416 7.80 -17.60 -23.09
C VAL A 416 8.72 -18.79 -23.30
N ILE A 417 8.58 -19.84 -22.49
CA ILE A 417 9.35 -21.08 -22.62
C ILE A 417 8.93 -21.82 -23.90
N GLU A 418 7.63 -21.88 -24.19
CA GLU A 418 7.11 -22.50 -25.42
C GLU A 418 7.62 -21.82 -26.68
N GLU A 419 7.64 -20.49 -26.73
CA GLU A 419 8.13 -19.76 -27.88
C GLU A 419 9.64 -19.95 -28.05
N TYR A 420 10.41 -19.97 -26.96
CA TYR A 420 11.86 -20.20 -27.03
C TYR A 420 12.20 -21.53 -27.69
N VAL A 421 11.54 -22.62 -27.26
CA VAL A 421 11.84 -23.96 -27.79
C VAL A 421 11.32 -24.19 -29.21
N LYS A 422 10.46 -23.32 -29.74
CA LYS A 422 9.99 -23.38 -31.13
C LYS A 422 10.89 -22.61 -32.11
N LEU A 423 11.86 -21.84 -31.61
CA LEU A 423 12.77 -21.10 -32.48
C LEU A 423 13.64 -22.05 -33.31
N SER A 424 13.78 -21.74 -34.59
CA SER A 424 14.65 -22.50 -35.52
C SER A 424 16.13 -22.48 -35.13
N SER A 425 16.54 -21.44 -34.39
CA SER A 425 17.87 -21.32 -33.78
C SER A 425 18.09 -22.27 -32.61
N VAL A 426 17.02 -22.82 -32.02
CA VAL A 426 17.08 -23.79 -30.91
C VAL A 426 16.84 -25.21 -31.43
N PHE A 427 15.76 -25.43 -32.19
CA PHE A 427 15.47 -26.71 -32.82
C PHE A 427 15.21 -26.54 -34.31
N CYS A 428 15.79 -27.41 -35.14
CA CYS A 428 15.50 -27.45 -36.56
C CYS A 428 15.10 -28.85 -37.03
N GLU A 429 14.02 -28.94 -37.80
CA GLU A 429 13.60 -30.17 -38.47
C GLU A 429 14.26 -30.26 -39.86
N MET A 430 14.95 -31.38 -40.12
CA MET A 430 15.55 -31.68 -41.42
C MET A 430 15.41 -33.17 -41.72
N TYR A 431 14.97 -33.51 -42.94
CA TYR A 431 14.92 -34.90 -43.44
C TYR A 431 14.38 -35.91 -42.41
N ASP A 432 13.13 -35.69 -41.97
CA ASP A 432 12.42 -36.61 -41.07
C ASP A 432 13.11 -36.79 -39.69
N SER A 433 13.96 -35.84 -39.31
CA SER A 433 14.74 -35.80 -38.07
C SER A 433 14.64 -34.43 -37.39
N LEU A 434 14.75 -34.42 -36.06
CA LEU A 434 14.79 -33.21 -35.23
C LEU A 434 16.19 -33.03 -34.67
N TYR A 435 16.73 -31.83 -34.86
CA TYR A 435 18.05 -31.46 -34.36
C TYR A 435 17.94 -30.37 -33.31
N LEU A 436 18.68 -30.52 -32.22
CA LEU A 436 18.98 -29.45 -31.27
C LEU A 436 20.21 -28.69 -31.75
N CYS A 437 20.06 -27.39 -31.98
CA CYS A 437 21.10 -26.50 -32.47
C CYS A 437 22.03 -26.07 -31.33
N ARG A 438 23.34 -26.13 -31.59
CA ARG A 438 24.41 -25.59 -30.76
C ARG A 438 25.13 -24.49 -31.53
N ASP A 439 25.78 -23.59 -30.80
CA ASP A 439 26.67 -22.56 -31.36
C ASP A 439 27.69 -23.18 -32.34
N ASN A 440 28.11 -22.39 -33.34
CA ASN A 440 29.05 -22.79 -34.39
C ASN A 440 28.55 -23.90 -35.34
N ASN A 441 27.24 -23.92 -35.65
CA ASN A 441 26.61 -24.88 -36.58
C ASN A 441 26.69 -26.36 -36.16
N ALA A 442 27.02 -26.64 -34.89
CA ALA A 442 26.95 -27.98 -34.33
C ALA A 442 25.48 -28.35 -34.05
N GLN A 443 25.12 -29.62 -34.26
CA GLN A 443 23.74 -30.10 -34.11
C GLN A 443 23.72 -31.46 -33.44
N TYR A 444 22.78 -31.67 -32.52
CA TYR A 444 22.51 -32.96 -31.90
C TYR A 444 21.24 -33.55 -32.52
N CYS A 445 21.35 -34.71 -33.18
CA CYS A 445 20.17 -35.39 -33.71
C CYS A 445 19.43 -36.08 -32.56
N ILE A 446 18.28 -35.52 -32.16
CA ILE A 446 17.50 -35.96 -30.99
C ILE A 446 16.41 -36.94 -31.41
N LEU A 447 15.75 -36.66 -32.53
CA LEU A 447 14.80 -37.56 -33.17
C LEU A 447 15.26 -37.86 -34.59
N LYS A 448 15.06 -39.09 -35.05
CA LYS A 448 15.30 -39.47 -36.46
C LYS A 448 14.29 -40.49 -36.96
N ASP A 449 14.32 -40.70 -38.27
CA ASP A 449 13.55 -41.74 -38.96
C ASP A 449 12.04 -41.62 -38.67
N LYS A 450 11.45 -40.43 -38.89
CA LYS A 450 10.00 -40.21 -38.73
C LYS A 450 9.20 -41.22 -39.55
N GLU A 451 8.40 -42.03 -38.88
CA GLU A 451 7.44 -42.94 -39.50
C GLU A 451 6.02 -42.41 -39.36
N VAL A 452 5.23 -42.54 -40.43
CA VAL A 452 3.80 -42.19 -40.44
C VAL A 452 3.01 -43.42 -40.85
N LYS A 453 2.21 -43.95 -39.92
CA LYS A 453 1.30 -45.09 -40.15
C LYS A 453 -0.13 -44.66 -39.86
N GLY A 454 -0.87 -44.32 -40.91
CA GLY A 454 -2.23 -43.77 -40.78
C GLY A 454 -2.23 -42.42 -40.04
N LYS A 455 -2.84 -42.36 -38.86
CA LYS A 455 -2.83 -41.17 -37.98
C LYS A 455 -1.71 -41.21 -36.91
N SER A 456 -0.94 -42.31 -36.85
CA SER A 456 0.16 -42.46 -35.90
C SER A 456 1.47 -41.90 -36.46
N PHE A 457 2.20 -41.20 -35.61
CA PHE A 457 3.49 -40.59 -35.90
C PHE A 457 4.49 -41.08 -34.86
N SER A 458 5.61 -41.67 -35.30
CA SER A 458 6.65 -42.16 -34.41
C SER A 458 8.03 -41.77 -34.89
N TYR A 459 8.96 -41.65 -33.95
CA TYR A 459 10.35 -41.31 -34.18
C TYR A 459 11.25 -42.22 -33.36
N ASN A 460 12.44 -42.52 -33.87
CA ASN A 460 13.52 -43.00 -33.02
C ASN A 460 14.00 -41.83 -32.16
N SER A 461 14.02 -41.99 -30.84
CA SER A 461 14.39 -40.96 -29.88
C SER A 461 15.61 -41.35 -29.06
N VAL A 462 16.47 -40.37 -28.76
CA VAL A 462 17.61 -40.53 -27.83
C VAL A 462 17.22 -40.36 -26.36
N ILE A 463 16.03 -39.82 -26.08
CA ILE A 463 15.46 -39.74 -24.74
C ILE A 463 14.13 -40.46 -24.67
N THR A 464 13.83 -41.09 -23.54
CA THR A 464 12.57 -41.83 -23.35
C THR A 464 11.89 -41.39 -22.06
N MET A 465 10.56 -41.28 -22.09
CA MET A 465 9.79 -40.95 -20.90
C MET A 465 9.78 -42.16 -19.96
N LYS A 466 10.25 -41.99 -18.73
CA LYS A 466 10.23 -43.06 -17.73
C LYS A 466 8.79 -43.29 -17.26
N SER A 467 8.31 -44.52 -17.45
CA SER A 467 6.90 -44.90 -17.18
C SER A 467 6.43 -44.46 -15.78
N GLY A 468 5.25 -43.84 -15.73
CA GLY A 468 4.62 -43.38 -14.48
C GLY A 468 5.24 -42.14 -13.83
N THR A 469 6.35 -41.60 -14.36
CA THR A 469 7.08 -40.50 -13.70
C THR A 469 6.87 -39.12 -14.34
N GLY A 470 6.58 -39.07 -15.64
CA GLY A 470 6.42 -37.83 -16.40
C GLY A 470 7.72 -37.05 -16.67
N HIS A 471 8.89 -37.66 -16.47
CA HIS A 471 10.18 -37.11 -16.89
C HIS A 471 10.88 -38.02 -17.89
N PHE A 472 11.79 -37.44 -18.66
CA PHE A 472 12.60 -38.11 -19.66
C PHE A 472 13.99 -38.41 -19.12
N VAL A 473 14.56 -39.50 -19.60
CA VAL A 473 15.93 -39.94 -19.30
C VAL A 473 16.68 -40.19 -20.61
N LEU A 474 18.01 -40.18 -20.54
CA LEU A 474 18.88 -40.50 -21.67
C LEU A 474 18.86 -42.01 -21.95
N GLU A 475 17.85 -42.45 -22.69
CA GLU A 475 17.65 -43.83 -23.10
C GLU A 475 17.02 -43.85 -24.49
N LYS A 476 17.57 -44.67 -25.39
CA LYS A 476 17.03 -44.81 -26.74
C LYS A 476 15.69 -45.52 -26.70
N GLY A 477 14.72 -44.98 -27.41
CA GLY A 477 13.37 -45.53 -27.48
C GLY A 477 12.56 -44.95 -28.62
N ILE A 478 11.24 -45.09 -28.54
CA ILE A 478 10.31 -44.56 -29.54
C ILE A 478 9.57 -43.37 -28.93
N TYR A 479 9.56 -42.24 -29.64
CA TYR A 479 8.71 -41.09 -29.32
C TYR A 479 7.49 -41.10 -30.25
N GLU A 480 6.30 -41.25 -29.68
CA GLU A 480 5.04 -41.32 -30.42
C GLU A 480 4.24 -40.04 -30.19
N SER A 481 4.31 -39.10 -31.13
CA SER A 481 3.42 -37.94 -31.12
C SER A 481 3.32 -37.32 -32.51
N ARG A 482 2.13 -36.79 -32.81
CA ARG A 482 1.88 -36.01 -34.02
C ARG A 482 2.61 -34.67 -34.00
N PHE A 483 2.75 -34.07 -32.82
CA PHE A 483 3.34 -32.76 -32.62
C PHE A 483 4.49 -32.86 -31.62
N LEU A 484 5.55 -32.10 -31.83
CA LEU A 484 6.63 -32.01 -30.86
C LEU A 484 6.15 -31.23 -29.64
N GLU A 485 5.92 -31.93 -28.54
CA GLU A 485 5.40 -31.34 -27.32
C GLU A 485 6.48 -30.51 -26.60
N THR A 486 6.07 -29.39 -26.00
CA THR A 486 6.96 -28.54 -25.19
C THR A 486 7.71 -29.34 -24.12
N ASN A 487 7.04 -30.30 -23.47
CA ASN A 487 7.68 -31.15 -22.46
C ASN A 487 8.86 -31.92 -23.03
N PHE A 488 8.73 -32.47 -24.24
CA PHE A 488 9.81 -33.19 -24.92
C PHE A 488 10.97 -32.25 -25.29
N LEU A 489 10.66 -31.08 -25.88
CA LEU A 489 11.67 -30.12 -26.32
C LEU A 489 12.48 -29.55 -25.14
N VAL A 490 11.81 -29.14 -24.07
CA VAL A 490 12.48 -28.66 -22.86
C VAL A 490 13.27 -29.79 -22.18
N SER A 491 12.72 -31.01 -22.13
CA SER A 491 13.45 -32.17 -21.60
C SER A 491 14.73 -32.46 -22.38
N SER A 492 14.69 -32.32 -23.71
CA SER A 492 15.85 -32.47 -24.58
C SER A 492 16.91 -31.41 -24.28
N LEU A 493 16.50 -30.16 -24.07
CA LEU A 493 17.42 -29.08 -23.67
C LEU A 493 18.07 -29.37 -22.31
N LEU A 494 17.29 -29.75 -21.29
CA LEU A 494 17.82 -30.09 -19.97
C LEU A 494 18.88 -31.19 -20.04
N ILE A 495 18.60 -32.26 -20.80
CA ILE A 495 19.54 -33.39 -20.90
C ILE A 495 20.77 -33.06 -21.75
N PHE A 496 20.62 -32.37 -22.89
CA PHE A 496 21.73 -32.16 -23.83
C PHE A 496 22.43 -30.80 -23.73
N LYS A 497 21.68 -29.70 -23.60
CA LYS A 497 22.22 -28.34 -23.48
C LYS A 497 22.74 -28.04 -22.07
N PHE A 498 22.08 -28.60 -21.06
CA PHE A 498 22.44 -28.38 -19.64
C PHE A 498 23.13 -29.59 -18.98
N SER A 499 23.31 -30.70 -19.71
CA SER A 499 23.96 -31.94 -19.23
C SER A 499 23.31 -32.55 -17.99
N GLU A 500 22.03 -32.31 -17.76
CA GLU A 500 21.30 -32.88 -16.64
C GLU A 500 21.09 -34.39 -16.85
N GLU A 501 20.94 -35.15 -15.76
CA GLU A 501 20.77 -36.61 -15.85
C GLU A 501 19.39 -37.01 -16.39
N ASN A 502 18.37 -36.21 -16.06
CA ASN A 502 16.99 -36.41 -16.45
C ASN A 502 16.25 -35.07 -16.46
N SER A 503 15.02 -35.05 -17.00
CA SER A 503 14.27 -33.80 -17.13
C SER A 503 13.41 -33.40 -15.93
N SER A 504 13.48 -34.11 -14.79
CA SER A 504 12.74 -33.71 -13.57
C SER A 504 13.45 -32.62 -12.75
N VAL A 505 14.71 -32.33 -13.09
CA VAL A 505 15.52 -31.26 -12.50
C VAL A 505 14.81 -29.90 -12.55
N TYR A 506 15.15 -29.03 -11.59
CA TYR A 506 14.50 -27.72 -11.42
C TYR A 506 12.96 -27.79 -11.38
N GLN A 507 12.42 -28.94 -10.98
CA GLN A 507 10.99 -29.21 -10.85
C GLN A 507 10.19 -29.04 -12.17
N TRP A 508 10.84 -29.21 -13.34
CA TRP A 508 10.18 -29.04 -14.64
C TRP A 508 8.91 -29.88 -14.80
N THR A 509 8.92 -31.14 -14.34
CA THR A 509 7.71 -31.99 -14.37
C THR A 509 6.54 -31.39 -13.60
N LYS A 510 6.80 -30.71 -12.48
CA LYS A 510 5.75 -30.00 -11.72
C LYS A 510 5.28 -28.76 -12.49
N ILE A 511 6.21 -27.97 -13.04
CA ILE A 511 5.89 -26.77 -13.83
C ILE A 511 4.97 -27.10 -15.01
N TYR A 512 5.31 -28.16 -15.76
CA TYR A 512 4.51 -28.65 -16.87
C TYR A 512 3.12 -29.15 -16.44
N LYS A 513 3.02 -29.88 -15.32
CA LYS A 513 1.72 -30.30 -14.77
C LYS A 513 0.85 -29.11 -14.36
N VAL A 514 1.42 -28.13 -13.67
CA VAL A 514 0.72 -26.89 -13.28
C VAL A 514 0.21 -26.14 -14.52
N ARG A 515 0.98 -26.09 -15.60
CA ARG A 515 0.50 -25.51 -16.87
C ARG A 515 -0.76 -26.20 -17.41
N ASN A 516 -0.82 -27.53 -17.35
CA ASN A 516 -1.99 -28.26 -17.82
C ASN A 516 -3.23 -27.98 -16.96
N TYR A 517 -3.06 -27.78 -15.66
CA TYR A 517 -4.14 -27.31 -14.80
C TYR A 517 -4.53 -25.86 -15.12
N ALA A 518 -3.56 -24.95 -15.27
CA ALA A 518 -3.81 -23.53 -15.58
C ALA A 518 -4.57 -23.33 -16.90
N ALA A 519 -4.45 -24.26 -17.87
CA ALA A 519 -5.21 -24.26 -19.12
C ALA A 519 -6.72 -24.50 -18.93
N HIS A 520 -7.15 -24.93 -17.73
CA HIS A 520 -8.54 -25.10 -17.32
C HIS A 520 -8.85 -24.22 -16.08
N PRO A 521 -8.95 -22.89 -16.25
CA PRO A 521 -8.85 -21.92 -15.14
C PRO A 521 -9.90 -22.07 -14.04
N LYS A 522 -11.10 -22.57 -14.38
CA LYS A 522 -12.24 -22.67 -13.45
C LYS A 522 -11.99 -23.60 -12.26
N ASP A 523 -11.09 -24.57 -12.44
CA ASP A 523 -10.78 -25.60 -11.42
C ASP A 523 -9.32 -25.52 -10.94
N ALA A 524 -8.54 -24.54 -11.44
CA ALA A 524 -7.11 -24.45 -11.21
C ALA A 524 -6.79 -23.61 -9.96
N ILE A 525 -6.12 -24.22 -8.98
CA ILE A 525 -5.55 -23.50 -7.84
C ILE A 525 -4.07 -23.27 -8.12
N ILE A 526 -3.73 -22.06 -8.56
CA ILE A 526 -2.34 -21.62 -8.78
C ILE A 526 -1.87 -20.80 -7.59
N THR A 527 -0.79 -21.26 -6.95
CA THR A 527 -0.25 -20.71 -5.72
C THR A 527 0.94 -19.78 -5.98
N GLU A 528 1.34 -19.01 -4.96
CA GLU A 528 2.58 -18.22 -5.00
C GLU A 528 3.81 -19.11 -5.28
N GLU A 529 3.86 -20.30 -4.68
CA GLU A 529 4.96 -21.26 -4.87
C GLU A 529 5.11 -21.67 -6.34
N ASP A 530 4.01 -21.77 -7.08
CA ASP A 530 4.04 -22.10 -8.50
C ASP A 530 4.74 -21.01 -9.33
N PHE A 531 4.51 -19.74 -9.00
CA PHE A 531 5.20 -18.61 -9.62
C PHE A 531 6.69 -18.59 -9.27
N HIS A 532 7.04 -18.80 -7.99
CA HIS A 532 8.44 -18.94 -7.60
C HIS A 532 9.13 -20.09 -8.34
N ARG A 533 8.44 -21.21 -8.53
CA ARG A 533 8.96 -22.39 -9.22
C ARG A 533 9.25 -22.11 -10.70
N ILE A 534 8.28 -21.59 -11.45
CA ILE A 534 8.48 -21.30 -12.89
C ILE A 534 9.52 -20.20 -13.10
N LEU A 535 9.52 -19.14 -12.28
CA LEU A 535 10.51 -18.06 -12.42
C LEU A 535 11.92 -18.52 -12.05
N THR A 536 12.06 -19.40 -11.04
CA THR A 536 13.36 -19.99 -10.70
C THR A 536 13.86 -20.91 -11.82
N PHE A 537 12.97 -21.67 -12.45
CA PHE A 537 13.29 -22.44 -13.65
C PHE A 537 13.72 -21.52 -14.81
N MET A 538 12.98 -20.45 -15.10
CA MET A 538 13.32 -19.50 -16.16
C MET A 538 14.67 -18.82 -15.92
N LEU A 539 14.98 -18.44 -14.67
CA LEU A 539 16.29 -17.90 -14.30
C LEU A 539 17.42 -18.87 -14.62
N TYR A 540 17.25 -20.16 -14.29
CA TYR A 540 18.22 -21.17 -14.66
C TYR A 540 18.32 -21.36 -16.18
N PHE A 541 17.15 -21.47 -16.84
CA PHE A 541 17.00 -21.85 -18.24
C PHE A 541 17.49 -20.78 -19.22
N PHE A 542 17.36 -19.50 -18.87
CA PHE A 542 17.83 -18.36 -19.66
C PHE A 542 19.18 -17.80 -19.20
N ASP A 543 19.84 -18.41 -18.21
CA ASP A 543 21.18 -18.00 -17.83
C ASP A 543 22.23 -18.80 -18.64
N PRO A 544 23.02 -18.14 -19.50
CA PRO A 544 24.04 -18.81 -20.31
C PRO A 544 25.13 -19.49 -19.47
N GLN A 545 25.35 -19.07 -18.22
CA GLN A 545 26.35 -19.66 -17.33
C GLN A 545 26.01 -21.10 -16.95
N ASN A 546 24.74 -21.48 -17.04
CA ASN A 546 24.28 -22.85 -16.74
C ASN A 546 24.46 -23.80 -17.92
N VAL A 547 24.79 -23.29 -19.12
CA VAL A 547 24.90 -24.12 -20.33
C VAL A 547 26.12 -25.04 -20.22
N LYS A 548 25.86 -26.34 -20.30
CA LYS A 548 26.87 -27.39 -20.29
C LYS A 548 26.46 -28.46 -21.29
N TRP A 549 27.04 -28.40 -22.49
CA TRP A 549 26.72 -29.35 -23.55
C TRP A 549 27.22 -30.77 -23.25
N ARG A 550 26.37 -31.76 -23.47
CA ARG A 550 26.73 -33.19 -23.41
C ARG A 550 27.67 -33.59 -24.55
N ASP A 551 28.25 -34.78 -24.43
CA ASP A 551 29.02 -35.39 -25.52
C ASP A 551 28.09 -35.64 -26.74
N PRO A 552 28.42 -35.11 -27.95
CA PRO A 552 27.66 -35.35 -29.18
C PRO A 552 27.46 -36.84 -29.52
N LEU A 553 28.35 -37.73 -29.07
CA LEU A 553 28.22 -39.17 -29.30
C LEU A 553 27.02 -39.80 -28.58
N GLN A 554 26.44 -39.08 -27.61
CA GLN A 554 25.21 -39.51 -26.92
C GLN A 554 23.94 -39.19 -27.70
N ALA A 555 24.02 -38.36 -28.75
CA ALA A 555 22.95 -38.15 -29.71
C ALA A 555 23.01 -39.19 -30.86
N PHE A 556 22.04 -39.18 -31.77
CA PHE A 556 22.19 -39.98 -32.99
C PHE A 556 23.31 -39.39 -33.88
N PRO A 557 24.08 -40.24 -34.57
CA PRO A 557 25.07 -39.76 -35.52
C PRO A 557 24.39 -38.93 -36.62
N ARG A 558 25.03 -37.84 -37.03
CA ARG A 558 24.54 -37.00 -38.12
C ARG A 558 24.55 -37.83 -39.41
N LEU A 559 23.47 -37.71 -40.20
CA LEU A 559 23.41 -38.32 -41.53
C LEU A 559 24.57 -37.81 -42.40
N SER A 560 25.25 -38.71 -43.10
CA SER A 560 26.29 -38.30 -44.05
C SER A 560 25.68 -37.53 -45.22
N MET A 561 26.47 -36.74 -45.96
CA MET A 561 25.96 -36.06 -47.18
C MET A 561 25.37 -37.05 -48.18
N ALA A 562 25.92 -38.27 -48.27
CA ALA A 562 25.41 -39.32 -49.14
C ALA A 562 24.01 -39.78 -48.70
N ASP A 563 23.83 -40.03 -47.39
CA ASP A 563 22.53 -40.44 -46.82
C ASP A 563 21.48 -39.33 -46.95
N GLN A 564 21.88 -38.07 -46.75
CA GLN A 564 21.01 -36.91 -46.95
C GLN A 564 20.54 -36.81 -48.41
N LEU A 565 21.46 -37.00 -49.38
CA LEU A 565 21.14 -36.98 -50.80
C LEU A 565 20.22 -38.15 -51.21
N GLU A 566 20.42 -39.32 -50.61
CA GLU A 566 19.60 -40.52 -50.85
C GLU A 566 18.19 -40.38 -50.28
N GLN A 567 18.04 -39.85 -49.06
CA GLN A 567 16.71 -39.54 -48.49
C GLN A 567 15.97 -38.48 -49.32
N LEU A 568 16.68 -37.46 -49.81
CA LEU A 568 16.14 -36.48 -50.76
C LEU A 568 15.62 -37.15 -52.04
N LYS A 569 16.43 -38.00 -52.66
CA LYS A 569 16.03 -38.76 -53.86
C LYS A 569 14.81 -39.64 -53.59
N ASN A 570 14.78 -40.35 -52.47
CA ASN A 570 13.66 -41.21 -52.09
C ASN A 570 12.36 -40.43 -51.82
N LYS A 571 12.47 -39.20 -51.29
CA LYS A 571 11.31 -38.32 -51.06
C LYS A 571 10.75 -37.73 -52.36
N PHE A 572 11.61 -37.41 -53.32
CA PHE A 572 11.19 -36.89 -54.64
C PHE A 572 10.77 -37.99 -55.62
N ASN A 573 11.31 -39.20 -55.53
CA ASN A 573 10.92 -40.37 -56.35
C ASN A 573 9.62 -41.05 -55.89
N ARG A 574 9.05 -40.63 -54.75
CA ARG A 574 7.75 -41.11 -54.23
C ARG A 574 6.56 -40.23 -54.68
N ARG A 575 6.74 -39.31 -55.64
CA ARG A 575 5.65 -38.55 -56.27
C ARG A 575 5.16 -39.21 -57.55
#